data_AF-A0A7C1TUC6-F1
#
_entry.id   AF-A0A7C1TUC6-F1
#
_cell.length_a   1.000
_cell.length_b   1.000
_cell.length_c   1.000
_cell.angle_alpha   90.00
_cell.angle_beta   90.00
_cell.angle_gamma   90.00
#
_symmetry.space_group_name_H-M   'P 1'
#
loop_
_entity.id
_entity.type
_entity.pdbx_description
1 polymer ?
#
loop_
_entity_poly.entity_id
_entity_poly.type
_entity_poly.pdbx_seq_one_letter_code
_entity_poly.pdbx_strand_id
1 'polypeptide(L)'
;MDPDIVQNLIDGGFSLGFHGHQHKPQFLDTRYRHGPDRHITVISAGTLCGGAAFQFCRAYNLIELDTGKRTGRLHLRGMQNDNLQMPIWGPRYLPQNSTSYLDFKFDPPPEPFVRLNSGETALIEAGGVLRKRRISQSGTGVFIARGIQSAGAPPLVGMPDPA
;
A
#
# COMPACT_ATOMS: atom_id res chain seq x y z
N MET A 1 6.34 3.80 -15.76
CA MET A 1 4.95 4.27 -15.60
C MET A 1 4.84 5.63 -16.26
N ASP A 2 3.69 5.94 -16.84
CA ASP A 2 3.45 7.23 -17.50
C ASP A 2 3.25 8.35 -16.44
N PRO A 3 3.97 9.49 -16.50
CA PRO A 3 3.77 10.62 -15.59
C PRO A 3 2.32 11.13 -15.53
N ASP A 4 1.58 11.09 -16.64
CA ASP A 4 0.20 11.60 -16.67
C ASP A 4 -0.75 10.70 -15.87
N ILE A 5 -0.49 9.38 -15.88
CA ILE A 5 -1.22 8.43 -15.03
C ILE A 5 -0.90 8.70 -13.56
N VAL A 6 0.38 8.90 -13.22
CA VAL A 6 0.79 9.23 -11.85
C VAL A 6 0.13 10.51 -11.39
N GLN A 7 0.07 11.51 -12.26
CA GLN A 7 -0.58 12.79 -11.99
C GLN A 7 -2.07 12.62 -11.68
N ASN A 8 -2.80 11.90 -12.53
CA ASN A 8 -4.21 11.60 -12.29
C ASN A 8 -4.45 10.85 -10.97
N LEU A 9 -3.53 9.98 -10.55
CA LEU A 9 -3.63 9.29 -9.26
C LEU A 9 -3.40 10.24 -8.07
N ILE A 10 -2.46 11.18 -8.20
CA ILE A 10 -2.25 12.24 -7.20
C ILE A 10 -3.51 13.10 -7.07
N ASP A 11 -4.06 13.58 -8.19
CA ASP A 11 -5.26 14.41 -8.23
C ASP A 11 -6.50 13.67 -7.72
N GLY A 12 -6.58 12.36 -7.98
CA GLY A 12 -7.60 11.46 -7.44
C GLY A 12 -7.47 11.18 -5.94
N GLY A 13 -6.45 11.70 -5.27
CA GLY A 13 -6.26 11.54 -3.83
C GLY A 13 -5.70 10.18 -3.42
N PHE A 14 -5.04 9.45 -4.32
CA PHE A 14 -4.35 8.22 -3.98
C PHE A 14 -3.00 8.52 -3.32
N SER A 15 -2.59 7.65 -2.39
CA SER A 15 -1.33 7.81 -1.64
C SER A 15 -0.32 6.69 -1.94
N LEU A 16 -0.84 5.53 -2.34
CA LEU A 16 -0.05 4.34 -2.67
C LEU A 16 -0.56 3.73 -3.97
N GLY A 17 0.36 3.40 -4.86
CA GLY A 17 0.09 2.70 -6.11
C GLY A 17 0.91 1.41 -6.23
N PHE A 18 0.29 0.35 -6.72
CA PHE A 18 0.98 -0.90 -7.05
C PHE A 18 0.75 -1.20 -8.53
N HIS A 19 1.82 -1.49 -9.26
CA HIS A 19 1.70 -1.93 -10.66
C HIS A 19 2.65 -3.08 -10.96
N GLY A 20 2.42 -3.79 -12.06
CA GLY A 20 3.24 -4.91 -12.51
C GLY A 20 3.54 -4.83 -14.00
N HIS A 21 3.61 -5.99 -14.65
CA HIS A 21 3.75 -6.18 -16.10
C HIS A 21 5.12 -5.85 -16.71
N GLN A 22 5.87 -4.88 -16.19
CA GLN A 22 7.19 -4.52 -16.72
C GLN A 22 8.32 -5.49 -16.28
N HIS A 23 8.01 -6.44 -15.40
CA HIS A 23 8.96 -7.43 -14.84
C HIS A 23 10.20 -6.80 -14.17
N LYS A 24 10.16 -5.50 -13.92
CA LYS A 24 11.24 -4.71 -13.36
C LYS A 24 10.76 -4.12 -12.04
N PRO A 25 11.31 -4.55 -10.90
CA PRO A 25 10.95 -3.96 -9.63
C PRO A 25 11.53 -2.54 -9.60
N GLN A 26 10.68 -1.59 -9.24
CA GLN A 26 10.96 -0.16 -9.22
C GLN A 26 10.22 0.45 -8.05
N PHE A 27 10.83 1.48 -7.47
CA PHE A 27 10.26 2.28 -6.41
C PHE A 27 10.26 3.72 -6.89
N LEU A 28 9.07 4.33 -6.98
CA LEU A 28 8.88 5.70 -7.39
C LEU A 28 8.21 6.44 -6.24
N ASP A 29 8.90 7.43 -5.69
CA ASP A 29 8.34 8.35 -4.69
C ASP A 29 8.33 9.73 -5.32
N THR A 30 7.15 10.21 -5.71
CA THR A 30 6.99 11.42 -6.53
C THR A 30 5.98 12.37 -5.93
N ARG A 31 6.34 13.66 -5.96
CA ARG A 31 5.50 14.77 -5.53
C ARG A 31 4.79 15.42 -6.69
N TYR A 32 3.61 15.96 -6.42
CA TYR A 32 2.92 16.82 -7.35
C TYR A 32 3.74 18.08 -7.63
N ARG A 33 3.86 18.46 -8.91
CA ARG A 33 4.53 19.72 -9.29
C ARG A 33 3.60 20.93 -9.30
N HIS A 34 2.28 20.75 -9.40
CA HIS A 34 1.34 21.83 -9.72
C HIS A 34 0.09 21.85 -8.82
N GLY A 35 0.23 22.07 -7.52
CA GLY A 35 -0.91 22.17 -6.62
C GLY A 35 -0.52 21.98 -5.15
N PRO A 36 -1.43 21.47 -4.29
CA PRO A 36 -1.09 21.09 -2.92
C PRO A 36 0.12 20.13 -2.93
N ASP A 37 1.05 20.30 -1.98
CA ASP A 37 2.22 19.42 -1.82
C ASP A 37 1.74 18.03 -1.36
N ARG A 38 1.31 17.21 -2.33
CA ARG A 38 0.89 15.83 -2.15
C ARG A 38 1.86 14.92 -2.87
N HIS A 39 2.22 13.81 -2.26
CA HIS A 39 3.04 12.79 -2.87
C HIS A 39 2.32 11.45 -2.98
N ILE A 40 2.73 10.67 -3.96
CA ILE A 40 2.32 9.29 -4.14
C ILE A 40 3.56 8.40 -4.19
N THR A 41 3.48 7.30 -3.45
CA THR A 41 4.48 6.24 -3.52
C THR A 41 3.95 5.13 -4.41
N VAL A 42 4.65 4.87 -5.51
CA VAL A 42 4.29 3.85 -6.48
C VAL A 42 5.35 2.75 -6.53
N ILE A 43 4.91 1.51 -6.34
CA ILE A 43 5.77 0.33 -6.22
C ILE A 43 5.46 -0.61 -7.38
N SER A 44 6.48 -0.87 -8.19
CA SER A 44 6.43 -1.88 -9.24
C SER A 44 6.79 -3.25 -8.66
N ALA A 45 5.94 -4.23 -8.97
CA ALA A 45 6.15 -5.61 -8.59
C ALA A 45 7.38 -6.21 -9.30
N GLY A 46 8.12 -7.05 -8.58
CA GLY A 46 9.00 -8.03 -9.19
C GLY A 46 8.21 -9.03 -10.05
N THR A 47 8.93 -9.87 -10.80
CA THR A 47 8.31 -10.91 -11.61
C THR A 47 8.53 -12.28 -10.98
N LEU A 48 7.46 -13.06 -10.81
CA LEU A 48 7.61 -14.49 -10.50
C LEU A 48 7.88 -15.31 -11.75
N CYS A 49 7.74 -14.75 -12.96
CA CYS A 49 7.82 -15.46 -14.23
C CYS A 49 9.19 -15.34 -14.92
N GLY A 50 10.15 -14.63 -14.32
CA GLY A 50 11.49 -14.46 -14.90
C GLY A 50 12.25 -15.78 -15.01
N GLY A 51 12.66 -16.21 -16.20
CA GLY A 51 13.63 -17.30 -16.36
C GLY A 51 15.05 -16.88 -16.01
N ALA A 52 16.01 -17.81 -16.02
CA ALA A 52 17.44 -17.51 -15.81
C ALA A 52 18.00 -16.50 -16.84
N ALA A 53 17.44 -16.49 -18.05
CA ALA A 53 17.79 -15.54 -19.12
C ALA A 53 17.13 -14.15 -18.96
N PHE A 54 16.22 -13.96 -18.00
CA PHE A 54 15.57 -12.67 -17.78
C PHE A 54 16.49 -11.75 -16.98
N GLN A 55 16.73 -10.54 -17.48
CA GLN A 55 17.60 -9.55 -16.82
C GLN A 55 17.19 -9.28 -15.36
N PHE A 56 15.92 -9.46 -15.05
CA PHE A 56 15.40 -9.41 -13.69
C PHE A 56 15.01 -10.83 -13.26
N CYS A 57 15.88 -11.45 -12.44
CA CYS A 57 15.60 -12.75 -11.80
C CYS A 57 14.25 -12.74 -11.08
N ARG A 58 13.70 -13.93 -10.80
CA ARG A 58 12.43 -14.05 -10.10
C ARG A 58 12.48 -13.30 -8.78
N ALA A 59 11.47 -12.47 -8.55
CA ALA A 59 11.37 -11.68 -7.35
C ALA A 59 9.93 -11.32 -7.00
N TYR A 60 9.70 -11.10 -5.71
CA TYR A 60 8.45 -10.57 -5.18
C TYR A 60 8.73 -9.48 -4.15
N ASN A 61 7.72 -8.63 -3.92
CA ASN A 61 7.78 -7.54 -2.96
C ASN A 61 7.08 -7.98 -1.67
N LEU A 62 7.60 -7.57 -0.53
CA LEU A 62 6.93 -7.66 0.76
C LEU A 62 6.85 -6.24 1.33
N ILE A 63 5.64 -5.79 1.65
CA ILE A 63 5.36 -4.39 1.96
C ILE A 63 4.71 -4.34 3.33
N GLU A 64 5.36 -3.67 4.26
CA GLU A 64 4.86 -3.40 5.60
C GLU A 64 4.29 -1.98 5.61
N LEU A 65 3.11 -1.78 6.19
CA LEU A 65 2.45 -0.48 6.29
C LEU A 65 2.06 -0.21 7.75
N ASP A 66 2.53 0.90 8.29
CA ASP A 66 2.04 1.48 9.54
C ASP A 66 1.10 2.64 9.17
N THR A 67 -0.20 2.40 9.29
CA THR A 67 -1.22 3.40 8.97
C THR A 67 -1.33 4.52 10.00
N GLY A 68 -0.87 4.29 11.23
CA GLY A 68 -0.87 5.30 12.29
C GLY A 68 0.22 6.34 12.07
N LYS A 69 1.45 5.88 11.80
CA LYS A 69 2.61 6.73 11.50
C LYS A 69 2.70 7.15 10.03
N ARG A 70 1.90 6.51 9.16
CA ARG A 70 1.88 6.71 7.71
C ARG A 70 3.24 6.44 7.07
N THR A 71 3.86 5.37 7.53
CA THR A 71 5.16 4.90 7.06
C THR A 71 5.00 3.52 6.47
N GLY A 72 5.80 3.19 5.47
CA GLY A 72 5.89 1.85 4.95
C GLY A 72 7.32 1.42 4.74
N ARG A 73 7.50 0.11 4.64
CA ARG A 73 8.78 -0.52 4.36
C ARG A 73 8.60 -1.51 3.23
N LEU A 74 9.37 -1.32 2.17
CA LEU A 74 9.41 -2.21 1.02
C LEU A 74 10.62 -3.12 1.12
N HIS A 75 10.38 -4.42 1.19
CA HIS A 75 11.37 -5.47 0.98
C HIS A 75 11.21 -6.05 -0.42
N LEU A 76 12.33 -6.37 -1.07
CA LEU A 76 12.33 -7.16 -2.29
C LEU A 76 13.05 -8.48 -2.02
N ARG A 77 12.42 -9.58 -2.42
CA ARG A 77 12.98 -10.92 -2.31
C ARG A 77 13.23 -11.48 -3.68
N GLY A 78 14.47 -11.89 -3.94
CA GLY A 78 14.89 -12.51 -5.19
C GLY A 78 15.20 -13.99 -4.99
N MET A 79 14.88 -14.81 -5.98
CA MET A 79 15.29 -16.21 -6.01
C MET A 79 16.80 -16.29 -6.20
N GLN A 80 17.48 -17.07 -5.35
CA GLN A 80 18.94 -17.17 -5.27
C GLN A 80 19.51 -18.39 -5.99
N ASN A 81 18.64 -19.31 -6.37
CA ASN A 81 18.95 -20.50 -7.16
C ASN A 81 18.06 -20.53 -8.40
N ASP A 82 18.39 -21.39 -9.37
CA ASP A 82 17.59 -21.56 -10.59
C ASP A 82 16.61 -22.75 -10.52
N ASN A 83 16.45 -23.38 -9.35
CA ASN A 83 15.57 -24.53 -9.17
C ASN A 83 14.16 -24.11 -8.73
N LEU A 84 13.21 -24.09 -9.68
CA LEU A 84 11.81 -23.71 -9.43
C LEU A 84 11.02 -24.68 -8.55
N GLN A 85 11.44 -25.94 -8.48
CA GLN A 85 10.77 -26.92 -7.61
C GLN A 85 11.14 -26.73 -6.14
N MET A 86 12.28 -26.09 -5.87
CA MET A 86 12.78 -25.81 -4.53
C MET A 86 13.41 -24.41 -4.49
N PRO A 87 12.61 -23.35 -4.58
CA PRO A 87 13.13 -22.00 -4.67
C PRO A 87 13.69 -21.53 -3.33
N ILE A 88 14.88 -20.94 -3.36
CA ILE A 88 15.52 -20.27 -2.22
C ILE A 88 15.35 -18.77 -2.40
N TRP A 89 14.61 -18.14 -1.49
CA TRP A 89 14.34 -16.70 -1.54
C TRP A 89 15.26 -15.94 -0.59
N GLY A 90 16.00 -14.98 -1.12
CA GLY A 90 16.91 -14.11 -0.38
C GLY A 90 16.58 -12.63 -0.56
N PRO A 91 17.18 -11.73 0.24
CA PRO A 91 17.08 -10.30 0.01
C PRO A 91 17.56 -9.92 -1.40
N ARG A 92 16.90 -8.94 -2.02
CA ARG A 92 17.35 -8.29 -3.25
C ARG A 92 17.31 -6.78 -3.04
N TYR A 93 18.38 -6.10 -3.43
CA TYR A 93 18.59 -4.68 -3.15
C TYR A 93 18.10 -3.80 -4.29
N LEU A 94 17.53 -2.65 -3.96
CA LEU A 94 17.12 -1.61 -4.90
C LEU A 94 17.48 -0.24 -4.30
N PRO A 95 18.48 0.49 -4.84
CA PRO A 95 19.49 0.08 -5.83
C PRO A 95 20.47 -0.99 -5.30
N GLN A 96 21.33 -1.56 -6.17
CA GLN A 96 22.16 -2.76 -5.88
C GLN A 96 23.07 -2.68 -4.64
N ASN A 97 23.32 -1.47 -4.10
CA ASN A 97 24.14 -1.23 -2.91
C ASN A 97 23.35 -0.62 -1.73
N SER A 98 22.02 -0.78 -1.72
CA SER A 98 21.16 -0.26 -0.65
C SER A 98 21.03 -1.24 0.52
N THR A 99 20.37 -0.79 1.57
CA THR A 99 19.76 -1.65 2.60
C THR A 99 18.83 -2.68 1.95
N SER A 100 18.58 -3.80 2.64
CA SER A 100 17.67 -4.88 2.20
C SER A 100 16.19 -4.48 2.14
N TYR A 101 15.91 -3.21 2.43
CA TYR A 101 14.59 -2.59 2.44
C TYR A 101 14.68 -1.10 2.10
N LEU A 102 13.55 -0.55 1.69
CA LEU A 102 13.34 0.88 1.47
C LEU A 102 12.21 1.37 2.38
N ASP A 103 12.52 2.33 3.24
CA ASP A 103 11.50 3.02 4.04
C ASP A 103 10.88 4.17 3.24
N PHE A 104 9.58 4.36 3.36
CA PHE A 104 8.84 5.42 2.69
C PHE A 104 7.75 6.00 3.59
N LYS A 105 7.31 7.21 3.27
CA LYS A 105 6.13 7.84 3.87
C LYS A 105 5.02 7.91 2.85
N PHE A 106 3.78 8.01 3.30
CA PHE A 106 2.64 8.22 2.40
C PHE A 106 1.64 9.20 3.00
N ASP A 107 1.00 9.99 2.14
CA ASP A 107 0.03 10.98 2.57
C ASP A 107 -1.30 10.34 2.99
N PRO A 108 -2.09 10.99 3.86
CA PRO A 108 -3.45 10.55 4.09
C PRO A 108 -4.29 10.73 2.81
N PRO A 109 -5.31 9.88 2.59
CA PRO A 109 -6.32 10.18 1.57
C PRO A 109 -6.94 11.56 1.86
N PRO A 110 -7.30 12.35 0.84
CA PRO A 110 -7.97 13.61 1.08
C PRO A 110 -9.28 13.36 1.83
N GLU A 111 -9.66 14.32 2.68
CA GLU A 111 -10.98 14.29 3.31
C GLU A 111 -12.05 14.16 2.21
N PRO A 112 -13.05 13.28 2.38
CA PRO A 112 -14.10 13.16 1.39
C PRO A 112 -14.73 14.53 1.18
N PHE A 113 -14.81 14.95 -0.08
CA PHE A 113 -15.52 16.17 -0.45
C PHE A 113 -16.99 15.98 -0.09
N VAL A 114 -17.40 16.45 1.09
CA VAL A 114 -18.81 16.46 1.48
C VAL A 114 -19.45 17.64 0.76
N ARG A 115 -19.91 17.43 -0.48
CA ARG A 115 -20.98 18.29 -0.99
C ARG A 115 -22.24 17.85 -0.25
N LEU A 116 -22.78 18.71 0.61
CA LEU A 116 -24.06 18.47 1.27
C LEU A 116 -25.19 18.56 0.24
N ASN A 117 -25.32 17.55 -0.62
CA ASN A 117 -26.52 17.31 -1.39
C ASN A 117 -27.22 16.12 -0.73
N SER A 118 -28.44 16.32 -0.24
CA SER A 118 -29.24 15.34 0.52
C SER A 118 -29.38 13.96 -0.15
N GLY A 119 -29.20 13.88 -1.47
CA GLY A 119 -29.19 12.61 -2.21
C GLY A 119 -27.90 11.77 -2.08
N GLU A 120 -26.74 12.38 -1.83
CA GLU A 120 -25.47 11.65 -1.71
C GLU A 120 -25.30 10.97 -0.34
N THR A 121 -25.89 11.54 0.72
CA THR A 121 -25.91 10.91 2.05
C THR A 121 -26.62 9.57 2.01
N ALA A 122 -27.75 9.48 1.29
CA ALA A 122 -28.50 8.24 1.10
C ALA A 122 -27.71 7.20 0.30
N LEU A 123 -26.91 7.62 -0.70
CA LEU A 123 -26.06 6.73 -1.49
C LEU A 123 -24.84 6.22 -0.70
N ILE A 124 -24.21 7.07 0.12
CA ILE A 124 -23.12 6.67 1.02
C ILE A 124 -23.61 5.67 2.06
N GLU A 125 -24.80 5.91 2.63
CA GLU A 125 -25.45 5.01 3.58
C GLU A 125 -25.81 3.67 2.92
N ALA A 126 -26.41 3.69 1.73
CA ALA A 126 -26.71 2.48 0.95
C ALA A 126 -25.44 1.69 0.58
N GLY A 127 -24.35 2.37 0.21
CA GLY A 127 -23.05 1.75 -0.05
C GLY A 127 -22.43 1.10 1.20
N GLY A 128 -22.62 1.70 2.37
CA GLY A 128 -22.23 1.12 3.66
C GLY A 128 -22.98 -0.18 3.99
N VAL A 129 -24.29 -0.22 3.70
CA VAL A 129 -25.14 -1.41 3.90
C VAL A 129 -24.75 -2.55 2.95
N LEU A 130 -24.45 -2.24 1.69
CA LEU A 130 -24.00 -3.25 0.71
C LEU A 130 -22.62 -3.83 1.04
N ARG A 131 -21.68 -3.01 1.56
CA ARG A 131 -20.38 -3.51 2.04
C ARG A 131 -20.52 -4.46 3.22
N LYS A 132 -21.41 -4.16 4.18
CA LYS A 132 -21.68 -5.04 5.33
C LYS A 132 -22.28 -6.38 4.90
N ARG A 133 -23.17 -6.40 3.90
CA ARG A 133 -23.75 -7.65 3.34
C ARG A 133 -22.73 -8.49 2.56
N ARG A 134 -21.78 -7.87 1.87
CA ARG A 134 -20.76 -8.60 1.09
C ARG A 134 -19.77 -9.34 1.99
N ILE A 135 -19.40 -8.76 3.13
CA ILE A 135 -18.49 -9.36 4.12
C ILE A 135 -19.11 -10.59 4.80
N SER A 136 -20.44 -10.65 4.93
CA SER A 136 -21.10 -11.82 5.53
C SER A 136 -21.34 -13.00 4.57
N GLN A 137 -21.05 -12.86 3.27
CA GLN A 137 -21.34 -13.90 2.26
C GLN A 137 -20.11 -14.44 1.50
N SER A 138 -18.95 -13.78 1.53
CA SER A 138 -17.74 -14.27 0.84
C SER A 138 -16.69 -14.80 1.82
N GLY A 139 -16.70 -16.12 2.04
CA GLY A 139 -15.65 -16.85 2.78
C GLY A 139 -14.30 -16.98 2.05
N THR A 140 -13.85 -15.97 1.31
CA THR A 140 -12.52 -15.97 0.67
C THR A 140 -12.05 -14.52 0.47
N GLY A 141 -11.11 -14.09 1.31
CA GLY A 141 -10.76 -12.68 1.49
C GLY A 141 -9.72 -12.16 0.51
N VAL A 142 -10.06 -11.09 -0.22
CA VAL A 142 -9.12 -10.08 -0.69
C VAL A 142 -9.36 -8.83 0.14
N PHE A 143 -8.37 -8.44 0.95
CA PHE A 143 -8.46 -7.33 1.88
C PHE A 143 -7.99 -6.03 1.21
N ILE A 144 -8.91 -5.06 1.06
CA ILE A 144 -8.58 -3.65 0.87
C ILE A 144 -9.00 -2.94 2.15
N ALA A 145 -8.03 -2.66 3.02
CA ALA A 145 -8.29 -1.96 4.28
C ALA A 145 -8.45 -0.46 4.04
N ARG A 146 -9.66 0.07 4.27
CA ARG A 146 -9.88 1.50 4.61
C ARG A 146 -9.94 1.58 6.14
N GLY A 147 -8.93 2.20 6.76
CA GLY A 147 -8.90 2.43 8.20
C GLY A 147 -10.03 3.36 8.62
N ILE A 148 -10.83 2.91 9.59
CA ILE A 148 -11.77 3.71 10.36
C ILE A 148 -11.05 4.05 11.67
N GLN A 149 -10.99 5.33 12.02
CA GLN A 149 -10.53 5.80 13.32
C GLN A 149 -11.52 5.34 14.39
N SER A 150 -11.06 4.59 15.41
CA SER A 150 -11.85 4.36 16.62
C SER A 150 -11.61 5.49 17.62
N ALA A 151 -12.70 6.08 18.09
CA ALA A 151 -12.76 7.05 19.16
C ALA A 151 -12.15 6.53 20.47
N GLY A 152 -11.68 7.47 21.29
CA GLY A 152 -10.85 7.27 22.46
C GLY A 152 -11.45 6.40 23.57
N ALA A 153 -10.56 5.71 24.27
CA ALA A 153 -10.83 5.13 25.58
C ALA A 153 -10.59 6.20 26.68
N PRO A 154 -11.45 6.29 27.70
CA PRO A 154 -11.23 7.17 28.84
C PRO A 154 -10.08 6.69 29.75
N PRO A 155 -9.48 7.57 30.56
CA PRO A 155 -8.36 7.21 31.43
C PRO A 155 -8.83 6.29 32.57
N LEU A 156 -8.06 5.23 32.83
CA LEU A 156 -8.21 4.41 34.03
C LEU A 156 -7.67 5.17 35.24
N VAL A 157 -8.57 5.43 36.18
CA VAL A 157 -8.31 6.01 37.50
C VAL A 157 -7.77 4.94 38.44
N GLY A 158 -6.67 5.28 39.12
CA GLY A 158 -6.08 4.78 40.37
C GLY A 158 -6.50 3.44 40.97
N MET A 159 -5.49 2.62 41.25
CA MET A 159 -5.45 1.68 42.38
C MET A 159 -4.03 1.72 43.00
N PRO A 160 -3.89 1.52 44.33
CA PRO A 160 -2.71 1.91 45.10
C PRO A 160 -1.60 0.85 45.12
N ASP A 161 -0.37 1.30 45.39
CA ASP A 161 0.81 0.46 45.62
C ASP A 161 0.65 -0.43 46.86
N PRO A 162 1.04 -1.72 46.78
CA PRO A 162 1.27 -2.51 47.97
C PRO A 162 2.69 -2.25 48.54
N ALA A 163 2.72 -2.21 49.87
CA ALA A 163 3.87 -1.94 50.74
C ALA A 163 5.03 -2.94 50.62
#